data_AF-E6PSP9-F1
#
_entry.id   AF-E6PSP9-F1
#
_cell.length_a   1.000
_cell.length_b   1.000
_cell.length_c   1.000
_cell.angle_alpha   90.00
_cell.angle_beta   90.00
_cell.angle_gamma   90.00
#
_symmetry.space_group_name_H-M   'P 1'
#
loop_
_entity.id
_entity.type
_entity.pdbx_description
1 polymer ?
#
loop_
_entity_poly.entity_id
_entity_poly.type
_entity_poly.pdbx_seq_one_letter_code
_entity_poly.pdbx_strand_id
1 'polypeptide(L)' 'MSSKIDFRVSNEDYQLICAAAKDLGMSPGQYVRSKALMDARLADLEAKIDLMKADLQESFRADLRKSLEYIKQLVKGA' A
#
# COMPACT_ATOMS: atom_id res chain seq x y z
N MET A 1 -4.31 -27.56 -2.35
CA MET A 1 -2.94 -28.02 -2.02
C MET A 1 -2.27 -26.97 -1.15
N SER A 2 -1.68 -27.34 -0.02
CA SER A 2 -0.89 -26.42 0.81
C SER A 2 0.53 -26.35 0.27
N SER A 3 0.91 -25.24 -0.36
CA SER A 3 2.30 -25.01 -0.78
C SER A 3 3.18 -24.80 0.44
N LYS A 4 4.34 -25.48 0.50
CA LYS A 4 5.37 -25.26 1.52
C LYS A 4 6.41 -24.28 0.97
N ILE A 5 6.93 -23.44 1.85
CA ILE A 5 8.00 -22.49 1.53
C ILE A 5 9.10 -22.72 2.57
N ASP A 6 10.26 -23.17 2.08
CA ASP A 6 11.46 -23.35 2.89
C ASP A 6 12.43 -22.21 2.61
N PHE A 7 12.95 -21.57 3.65
CA PHE A 7 13.93 -20.49 3.54
C PHE A 7 14.92 -20.59 4.70
N ARG A 8 16.12 -20.03 4.51
CA ARG A 8 17.17 -20.00 5.53
C ARG A 8 17.23 -18.61 6.14
N VAL A 9 17.45 -18.57 7.45
CA VAL A 9 17.69 -17.36 8.22
C VAL A 9 18.95 -17.54 9.05
N SER A 10 19.60 -16.45 9.45
CA SER A 10 20.68 -16.53 10.42
C SER A 10 20.14 -16.98 11.77
N ASN A 11 21.03 -17.45 12.66
CA ASN A 11 20.64 -17.82 14.01
C ASN A 11 20.10 -16.60 14.79
N GLU A 12 20.68 -15.42 14.55
CA GLU A 12 20.25 -14.16 15.17
C GLU A 12 18.83 -13.79 14.72
N ASP A 13 18.55 -13.83 13.42
CA ASP A 13 17.22 -13.54 12.87
C ASP A 13 16.18 -14.55 13.39
N TYR A 14 16.57 -15.82 13.50
CA TYR A 14 15.68 -16.85 14.04
C TYR A 14 15.30 -16.56 15.49
N GLN A 15 16.25 -16.12 16.32
CA GLN A 15 15.97 -15.74 17.71
C GLN A 15 15.03 -14.52 17.78
N LEU A 16 15.23 -13.52 16.93
CA LEU A 16 14.34 -12.36 16.84
C LEU A 16 12.91 -12.76 16.44
N ILE A 17 12.77 -13.64 15.45
CA ILE A 17 11.48 -14.19 15.03
C ILE A 17 10.80 -14.93 16.18
N CYS A 18 11.55 -15.74 16.94
CA CYS A 18 11.00 -16.50 18.06
C CYS A 18 10.53 -15.59 19.19
N ALA A 19 11.29 -14.54 19.52
CA ALA A 19 10.89 -13.56 20.53
C ALA A 19 9.60 -12.83 20.12
N ALA A 20 9.55 -12.29 18.90
CA ALA A 20 8.37 -11.59 18.40
C ALA A 20 7.13 -12.51 18.29
N ALA A 21 7.32 -13.76 17.88
CA ALA A 21 6.23 -14.74 17.83
C ALA A 21 5.69 -15.04 19.24
N LYS A 22 6.58 -15.16 20.23
CA LYS A 22 6.22 -15.41 21.64
C LYS A 22 5.39 -14.26 22.21
N ASP A 23 5.77 -13.01 21.95
CA ASP A 23 5.06 -11.83 22.43
C ASP A 23 3.63 -11.75 21.90
N LEU A 24 3.37 -12.33 20.73
CA LEU A 24 2.06 -12.39 20.09
C LEU A 24 1.32 -13.72 20.33
N GLY A 25 1.88 -14.63 21.14
CA GLY A 25 1.29 -15.95 21.39
C GLY A 25 1.20 -16.86 20.16
N MET A 26 2.11 -16.69 19.20
CA MET A 26 2.14 -17.42 17.92
C MET A 26 3.35 -18.35 17.81
N SER A 27 3.27 -19.35 16.94
CA SER A 27 4.47 -20.08 16.52
C SER A 27 5.31 -19.23 15.55
N PRO A 28 6.65 -19.44 15.47
CA PRO A 28 7.52 -18.73 14.54
C PRO A 28 7.03 -18.77 13.08
N GLY A 29 6.55 -19.93 12.62
CA GLY A 29 6.01 -20.08 11.27
C GLY A 29 4.71 -19.30 11.03
N GLN A 30 3.82 -19.23 12.03
CA GLN A 30 2.62 -18.40 11.95
C GLN A 30 2.96 -16.91 11.92
N TYR A 31 3.91 -16.49 12.76
CA TYR A 31 4.40 -15.11 12.79
C TYR A 31 4.97 -14.69 11.44
N VAL A 32 5.91 -15.46 10.88
CA VAL A 32 6.52 -15.14 9.57
C VAL A 32 5.45 -15.08 8.49
N ARG A 33 4.53 -16.04 8.45
CA ARG A 33 3.43 -16.04 7.46
C ARG A 33 2.55 -14.80 7.60
N SER A 34 2.16 -14.46 8.83
CA SER A 34 1.31 -13.30 9.11
C SER A 34 2.02 -12.02 8.70
N LYS A 35 3.29 -11.88 9.07
CA LYS A 35 4.10 -10.70 8.76
C LYS A 35 4.30 -10.53 7.25
N ALA A 36 4.64 -11.60 6.53
CA ALA A 36 4.76 -11.56 5.07
C ALA A 36 3.45 -11.15 4.37
N LEU A 37 2.30 -11.63 4.86
CA LEU A 37 0.99 -11.23 4.33
C LEU A 37 0.67 -9.76 4.64
N MET A 38 1.01 -9.27 5.84
CA MET A 38 0.81 -7.88 6.20
C MET A 38 1.68 -6.95 5.33
N ASP A 39 2.94 -7.30 5.13
CA ASP A 39 3.87 -6.49 4.33
C ASP A 39 3.45 -6.46 2.85
N ALA A 40 3.05 -7.60 2.29
CA ALA A 40 2.51 -7.65 0.93
C ALA A 40 1.23 -6.82 0.79
N ARG A 41 0.35 -6.86 1.79
CA ARG A 41 -0.88 -6.06 1.80
C ARG A 41 -0.60 -4.57 1.96
N LEU A 42 0.41 -4.19 2.75
CA LEU A 42 0.81 -2.80 2.92
C LEU A 42 1.31 -2.23 1.60
N ALA A 43 2.18 -2.96 0.88
CA ALA A 43 2.66 -2.54 -0.44
C ALA A 43 1.53 -2.37 -1.46
N ASP A 44 0.54 -3.28 -1.47
CA ASP A 44 -0.66 -3.15 -2.31
C ASP A 44 -1.51 -1.92 -1.95
N LEU A 45 -1.67 -1.64 -0.65
CA LEU A 45 -2.41 -0.46 -0.18
C LEU A 45 -1.68 0.84 -0.52
N GLU A 46 -0.35 0.88 -0.38
CA GLU A 46 0.47 2.04 -0.78
C GLU A 46 0.33 2.33 -2.27
N ALA A 47 0.42 1.30 -3.12
CA ALA A 47 0.21 1.44 -4.56
C ALA A 47 -1.19 1.97 -4.91
N LYS A 48 -2.23 1.47 -4.24
CA LYS A 48 -3.61 1.97 -4.42
C LYS A 48 -3.77 3.42 -4.00
N ILE A 49 -3.16 3.81 -2.88
CA ILE A 49 -3.19 5.20 -2.41
C ILE A 49 -2.54 6.12 -3.44
N ASP A 50 -1.40 5.73 -4.02
CA ASP A 50 -0.72 6.56 -5.01
C ASP A 50 -1.50 6.68 -6.32
N LEU A 51 -2.16 5.61 -6.77
CA LEU A 51 -3.10 5.66 -7.89
C LEU A 51 -4.27 6.62 -7.60
N MET A 52 -4.91 6.50 -6.43
CA MET A 52 -6.02 7.38 -6.05
C MET A 52 -5.58 8.85 -5.95
N LYS A 53 -4.36 9.13 -5.48
CA LYS A 53 -3.82 10.50 -5.48
C LYS A 53 -3.66 11.03 -6.90
N ALA A 54 -3.16 10.21 -7.83
CA ALA A 54 -3.00 10.60 -9.23
C ALA A 54 -4.35 10.90 -9.88
N ASP A 55 -5.34 10.02 -9.70
CA ASP A 55 -6.70 10.19 -10.22
C ASP A 55 -7.36 11.46 -9.67
N LEU A 56 -7.20 11.71 -8.37
CA LEU A 56 -7.74 12.92 -7.73
C LEU A 56 -7.11 14.18 -8.32
N GLN A 57 -5.79 14.21 -8.47
CA GLN A 57 -5.07 15.34 -9.06
C GLN A 57 -5.50 15.59 -10.51
N GLU A 58 -5.71 14.54 -11.29
CA GLU A 58 -6.18 14.65 -12.67
C GLU A 58 -7.61 15.20 -12.74
N SER A 59 -8.51 14.69 -11.90
CA SER A 59 -9.89 15.19 -11.81
C SER A 59 -9.92 16.67 -11.45
N PHE A 60 -9.17 17.10 -10.44
CA PHE A 60 -9.08 18.51 -10.07
C PHE A 60 -8.52 19.37 -11.21
N ARG A 61 -7.49 18.90 -11.93
CA ARG A 61 -6.95 19.62 -13.10
C ARG A 61 -7.99 19.74 -14.21
N ALA A 62 -8.78 18.70 -14.46
CA ALA A 62 -9.85 18.73 -15.45
C ALA A 62 -10.94 19.75 -15.08
N ASP A 63 -11.34 19.81 -13.82
CA ASP A 63 -12.36 20.75 -13.37
C ASP A 63 -11.86 22.20 -13.41
N LEU A 64 -10.60 22.46 -13.00
CA LEU A 64 -9.98 23.78 -13.16
C LEU A 64 -9.94 24.23 -14.62
N ARG A 65 -9.66 23.32 -15.56
CA ARG A 65 -9.71 23.62 -17.01
C ARG A 65 -11.12 24.01 -17.46
N LYS A 66 -12.15 23.28 -17.02
CA LYS A 66 -13.55 23.60 -17.33
C LYS A 66 -13.93 24.98 -16.77
N SER A 67 -13.60 25.26 -15.51
CA SER A 67 -13.86 26.56 -14.90
C SER A 67 -13.15 27.69 -15.62
N LEU A 68 -11.89 27.49 -16.02
CA LEU A 68 -11.14 28.49 -16.78
C LEU A 68 -11.77 28.76 -18.16
N GLU A 69 -12.21 27.71 -18.85
CA GLU A 69 -12.86 27.85 -20.16
C GLU A 69 -14.18 28.58 -20.05
N TYR A 70 -14.97 28.30 -19.02
CA TYR A 70 -16.20 29.04 -18.72
C TYR A 70 -15.93 30.53 -18.47
N ILE A 71 -14.91 30.86 -17.66
CA ILE A 71 -14.53 32.26 -17.41
C ILE A 71 -14.11 32.97 -18.72
N LYS A 72 -13.33 32.30 -19.58
CA LYS A 72 -12.94 32.87 -20.88
C LYS A 72 -14.14 33.18 -21.77
N GLN A 73 -15.16 32.32 -21.76
CA GLN A 73 -16.38 32.54 -22.52
C GLN A 73 -17.16 33.75 -21.99
N LEU A 74 -17.28 33.90 -20.67
CA LEU A 74 -17.93 35.06 -20.06
C LEU A 74 -17.22 36.38 -20.43
N VAL A 75 -15.88 36.39 -20.40
CA VAL A 75 -15.10 37.59 -20.73
C VAL A 75 -15.16 37.95 -22.23
N LYS A 76 -15.30 36.96 -23.12
CA LYS A 76 -15.45 37.22 -24.57
C LYS A 76 -16.86 37.63 -24.99
N GLY A 77 -17.86 37.34 -24.16
CA GLY A 77 -19.27 37.70 -24.40
C GLY A 77 -19.70 39.02 -23.74
N ALA A 78 -18.82 39.64 -22.93
CA ALA A 78 -18.98 40.97 -22.34
C ALA A 78 -18.27 42.02 -23.19
#